data_AF-A0A355U947-F1
#
_entry.id   AF-A0A355U947-F1
#
_cell.length_a   1.000
_cell.length_b   1.000
_cell.length_c   1.000
_cell.angle_alpha   90.00
_cell.angle_beta   90.00
_cell.angle_gamma   90.00
#
_symmetry.space_group_name_H-M   'P 1'
#
loop_
_entity.id
_entity.type
_entity.pdbx_description
1 polymer ?
#
loop_
_entity_poly.entity_id
_entity_poly.type
_entity_poly.pdbx_seq_one_letter_code
_entity_poly.pdbx_strand_id
1 'polypeptide(L)'
;KFVSREVKRGKKYQGVILDPPAYGIGTKGERWKLEEKLGLLLEQVAQLLDDKGFLVLNVYSLGLSPYIIQNLMTDYFPNRDVDISELCLRSRTEQILPLGIVARI
;
A
#
# COMPACT_ATOMS: atom_id res chain seq x y z
N LYS A 1 -2.92 -1.78 -13.72
CA LYS A 1 -3.83 -1.51 -14.87
C LYS A 1 -5.08 -0.69 -14.53
N PHE A 2 -5.81 -0.95 -13.44
CA PHE A 2 -6.96 -0.10 -13.05
C PHE A 2 -6.50 1.32 -12.68
N VAL A 3 -5.59 1.44 -11.72
CA VAL A 3 -5.04 2.72 -11.24
C VAL A 3 -4.54 3.59 -12.41
N SER A 4 -3.72 3.03 -13.30
CA SER A 4 -3.20 3.73 -14.47
C SER A 4 -4.29 4.23 -15.45
N ARG A 5 -5.47 3.58 -15.50
CA ARG A 5 -6.62 4.08 -16.30
C ARG A 5 -7.31 5.24 -15.62
N GLU A 6 -7.46 5.20 -14.30
CA GLU A 6 -8.06 6.31 -13.54
C GLU A 6 -7.17 7.55 -13.57
N VAL A 7 -5.84 7.38 -13.56
CA VAL A 7 -4.88 8.48 -13.74
C VAL A 7 -5.09 9.15 -15.09
N LYS A 8 -5.20 8.37 -16.18
CA LYS A 8 -5.50 8.89 -17.52
C LYS A 8 -6.85 9.59 -17.63
N ARG A 9 -7.80 9.27 -16.74
CA ARG A 9 -9.13 9.89 -16.66
C ARG A 9 -9.16 11.13 -15.77
N GLY A 10 -8.04 11.49 -15.14
CA GLY A 10 -7.95 12.64 -14.23
C GLY A 10 -8.83 12.50 -12.99
N LYS A 11 -9.10 11.25 -12.54
CA LYS A 11 -9.93 11.02 -11.36
C LYS A 11 -9.18 11.39 -10.08
N LYS A 12 -9.94 11.86 -9.09
CA LYS A 12 -9.46 12.12 -7.72
C LYS A 12 -10.34 11.41 -6.70
N TYR A 13 -9.72 10.91 -5.65
CA TYR A 13 -10.39 10.16 -4.58
C TYR A 13 -10.05 10.75 -3.22
N GLN A 14 -11.05 10.86 -2.35
CA GLN A 14 -10.87 11.29 -0.97
C GLN A 14 -10.33 10.16 -0.07
N GLY A 15 -10.36 8.92 -0.53
CA GLY A 15 -9.90 7.77 0.23
C GLY A 15 -9.46 6.63 -0.68
N VAL A 16 -8.35 6.00 -0.34
CA VAL A 16 -7.83 4.82 -1.05
C VAL A 16 -7.46 3.75 -0.02
N ILE A 17 -7.89 2.51 -0.26
CA ILE A 17 -7.47 1.34 0.51
C ILE A 17 -6.77 0.39 -0.45
N LEU A 18 -5.50 0.10 -0.19
CA LEU A 18 -4.66 -0.77 -0.99
C LEU A 18 -4.37 -2.05 -0.21
N ASP A 19 -4.82 -3.17 -0.77
CA ASP A 19 -4.55 -4.51 -0.25
C ASP A 19 -3.88 -5.38 -1.33
N PRO A 20 -2.67 -5.01 -1.79
CA PRO A 20 -2.02 -5.73 -2.87
C PRO A 20 -1.50 -7.09 -2.40
N PRO A 21 -1.70 -8.17 -3.18
CA PRO A 21 -1.15 -9.48 -2.85
C PRO A 21 0.38 -9.48 -2.98
N ALA A 22 1.09 -10.34 -2.23
CA ALA A 22 2.54 -10.48 -2.34
C ALA A 22 2.98 -10.95 -3.75
N TYR A 23 2.25 -11.91 -4.31
CA TYR A 23 2.44 -12.46 -5.65
C TYR A 23 1.08 -12.66 -6.31
N GLY A 24 1.01 -12.54 -7.64
CA GLY A 24 -0.22 -12.80 -8.37
C GLY A 24 -0.02 -12.93 -9.87
N ILE A 25 -1.05 -13.42 -10.54
CA ILE A 25 -1.15 -13.39 -12.01
C ILE A 25 -2.33 -12.49 -12.34
N GLY A 26 -2.07 -11.40 -13.05
CA GLY A 26 -3.09 -10.48 -13.52
C GLY A 26 -4.01 -11.13 -14.55
N THR A 27 -5.18 -10.53 -14.75
CA THR A 27 -6.23 -10.99 -15.71
C THR A 27 -5.77 -11.27 -17.15
N LYS A 28 -4.57 -10.82 -17.54
CA LYS A 28 -3.96 -11.03 -18.85
C LYS A 28 -2.67 -11.86 -18.81
N GLY A 29 -2.39 -12.56 -17.72
CA GLY A 29 -1.17 -13.35 -17.54
C GLY A 29 0.04 -12.56 -17.02
N GLU A 30 -0.12 -11.27 -16.72
CA GLU A 30 0.96 -10.44 -16.17
C GLU A 30 1.38 -10.94 -14.77
N ARG A 31 2.66 -11.26 -14.57
CA ARG A 31 3.18 -11.61 -13.24
C ARG A 31 3.24 -10.36 -12.38
N TRP A 32 2.65 -10.43 -11.21
CA TRP A 32 2.73 -9.43 -10.16
C TRP A 32 3.63 -9.94 -9.05
N LYS A 33 4.63 -9.13 -8.71
CA LYS A 33 5.42 -9.29 -7.50
C LYS A 33 5.40 -7.94 -6.78
N LEU A 34 4.95 -7.94 -5.53
CA LEU A 34 4.74 -6.72 -4.76
C LEU A 34 6.00 -5.86 -4.69
N GLU A 35 7.12 -6.48 -4.34
CA GLU A 35 8.43 -5.82 -4.19
C GLU A 35 8.86 -5.04 -5.46
N GLU A 36 8.51 -5.54 -6.65
CA GLU A 36 8.90 -4.94 -7.93
C GLU A 36 7.92 -3.87 -8.40
N LYS A 37 6.69 -3.88 -7.90
CA LYS A 37 5.57 -3.09 -8.45
C LYS A 37 4.96 -2.10 -7.47
N LEU A 38 5.28 -2.21 -6.17
CA LEU A 38 4.70 -1.36 -5.12
C LEU A 38 5.03 0.12 -5.35
N GLY A 39 6.27 0.46 -5.70
CA GLY A 39 6.66 1.85 -5.97
C GLY A 39 5.83 2.49 -7.09
N LEU A 40 5.73 1.82 -8.24
CA LEU A 40 4.90 2.27 -9.37
C LEU A 40 3.41 2.36 -8.99
N LEU A 41 2.91 1.47 -8.14
CA LEU A 41 1.54 1.53 -7.66
C LEU A 41 1.30 2.78 -6.79
N LEU A 42 2.20 3.05 -5.85
CA LEU A 42 2.11 4.21 -4.95
C LEU A 42 2.26 5.53 -5.71
N GLU A 43 3.18 5.59 -6.67
CA GLU A 43 3.32 6.75 -7.58
C GLU A 43 2.00 7.09 -8.29
N GLN A 44 1.33 6.06 -8.82
CA GLN A 44 0.05 6.26 -9.51
C GLN A 44 -1.06 6.62 -8.53
N VAL A 45 -1.04 6.09 -7.31
CA VAL A 45 -2.02 6.43 -6.28
C VAL A 45 -1.83 7.86 -5.77
N ALA A 46 -0.60 8.35 -5.64
CA ALA A 46 -0.32 9.75 -5.30
C ALA A 46 -0.95 10.72 -6.31
N GLN A 47 -0.96 10.36 -7.61
CA GLN A 47 -1.65 11.15 -8.63
C GLN A 47 -3.18 11.13 -8.49
N LEU A 48 -3.75 10.07 -7.90
CA LEU A 48 -5.19 9.89 -7.71
C LEU A 48 -5.72 10.40 -6.38
N LEU A 49 -4.88 10.48 -5.35
CA LEU A 49 -5.31 10.92 -4.04
C LEU A 49 -5.59 12.43 -4.05
N ASP A 50 -6.66 12.82 -3.38
CA ASP A 50 -6.96 14.22 -3.08
C ASP A 50 -5.99 14.74 -2.00
N ASP A 51 -5.67 16.04 -2.02
CA ASP A 51 -4.72 16.64 -1.09
C ASP A 51 -5.15 16.50 0.38
N LYS A 52 -6.45 16.35 0.64
CA LYS A 52 -7.03 16.09 1.98
C LYS A 52 -7.50 14.64 2.16
N GLY A 53 -7.23 13.78 1.18
CA GLY A 53 -7.63 12.38 1.23
C GLY A 53 -6.79 11.54 2.19
N PHE A 54 -7.22 10.31 2.43
CA PHE A 54 -6.50 9.34 3.23
C PHE A 54 -6.10 8.11 2.39
N LEU A 55 -5.02 7.46 2.79
CA LEU A 55 -4.60 6.18 2.22
C LEU A 55 -4.33 5.18 3.34
N VAL A 56 -4.81 3.95 3.16
CA VAL A 56 -4.44 2.80 3.98
C VAL A 56 -3.83 1.75 3.06
N LEU A 57 -2.56 1.42 3.28
CA LEU A 57 -1.85 0.35 2.59
C LEU A 57 -1.63 -0.81 3.57
N ASN A 58 -2.06 -2.00 3.17
CA ASN A 58 -1.81 -3.23 3.90
C ASN A 58 -0.83 -4.14 3.14
N VAL A 59 0.18 -4.65 3.84
CA VAL A 59 1.25 -5.48 3.27
C VAL A 59 1.42 -6.74 4.10
N TYR A 60 0.95 -7.87 3.57
CA TYR A 60 1.09 -9.19 4.19
C TYR A 60 2.45 -9.88 3.92
N SER A 61 3.31 -9.27 3.11
CA SER A 61 4.55 -9.92 2.69
C SER A 61 5.60 -9.87 3.80
N LEU A 62 5.84 -11.01 4.45
CA LEU A 62 6.81 -11.17 5.55
C LEU A 62 8.27 -10.83 5.18
N GLY A 63 8.57 -10.58 3.90
CA GLY A 63 9.92 -10.22 3.43
C GLY A 63 10.19 -8.71 3.37
N LEU A 64 9.17 -7.86 3.48
CA LEU A 64 9.34 -6.41 3.39
C LEU A 64 9.51 -5.79 4.78
N SER A 65 10.60 -5.07 4.98
CA SER A 65 10.85 -4.30 6.20
C SER A 65 9.86 -3.12 6.29
N PRO A 66 9.32 -2.80 7.48
CA PRO A 66 8.50 -1.61 7.70
C PRO A 66 9.18 -0.32 7.24
N TYR A 67 10.52 -0.24 7.35
CA TYR A 67 11.30 0.91 6.89
C TYR A 67 11.27 1.08 5.37
N ILE A 68 11.18 -0.01 4.60
CA ILE A 68 11.06 0.08 3.14
C ILE A 68 9.70 0.71 2.79
N ILE A 69 8.64 0.27 3.47
CA ILE A 69 7.30 0.82 3.28
C ILE A 69 7.25 2.29 3.70
N GLN A 70 7.84 2.63 4.85
CA GLN A 70 7.97 4.00 5.34
C GLN A 70 8.64 4.90 4.30
N ASN A 71 9.79 4.49 3.76
CA ASN A 71 10.52 5.29 2.78
C ASN A 71 9.69 5.51 1.50
N LEU A 72 9.09 4.46 0.95
CA LEU A 72 8.24 4.58 -0.24
C LEU A 72 7.04 5.51 -0.01
N MET A 73 6.39 5.41 1.15
CA MET A 73 5.26 6.27 1.49
C MET A 73 5.70 7.73 1.62
N THR A 74 6.83 7.99 2.27
CA THR A 74 7.39 9.35 2.38
C THR A 74 7.78 9.93 1.02
N ASP A 75 8.38 9.12 0.14
CA ASP A 75 8.81 9.54 -1.20
C ASP A 75 7.63 9.95 -2.09
N TYR A 76 6.53 9.20 -2.06
CA TYR A 76 5.37 9.43 -2.93
C TYR A 76 4.29 10.33 -2.33
N PHE A 77 4.29 10.53 -1.02
CA PHE A 77 3.35 11.41 -0.32
C PHE A 77 4.11 12.45 0.53
N PRO A 78 4.90 13.33 -0.11
CA PRO A 78 5.68 14.32 0.61
C PRO A 78 4.75 15.28 1.38
N ASN A 79 5.19 15.72 2.56
CA ASN A 79 4.44 16.59 3.47
C ASN A 79 3.16 15.96 4.06
N ARG A 80 3.05 14.62 4.03
CA ARG A 80 2.04 13.87 4.77
C ARG A 80 2.71 13.13 5.91
N ASP A 81 2.05 13.10 7.08
CA ASP A 81 2.50 12.30 8.20
C ASP A 81 2.18 10.83 7.93
N VAL A 82 3.22 10.03 7.73
CA VAL A 82 3.09 8.59 7.49
C VAL A 82 3.13 7.87 8.83
N ASP A 83 2.07 7.13 9.12
CA ASP A 83 1.97 6.24 10.27
C ASP A 83 2.19 4.79 9.83
N ILE A 84 3.17 4.13 10.43
CA ILE A 84 3.50 2.72 10.19
C ILE A 84 3.20 1.92 11.44
N SER A 85 2.43 0.85 11.29
CA SER A 85 2.09 -0.08 12.37
C SER A 85 2.12 -1.51 11.87
N GLU A 86 2.14 -2.46 12.81
CA GLU A 86 1.99 -3.88 12.51
C GLU A 86 0.58 -4.33 12.88
N LEU A 87 -0.11 -4.93 11.93
CA LEU A 87 -1.38 -5.60 12.18
C LEU A 87 -1.10 -6.89 12.93
N CYS A 88 -1.61 -7.00 14.14
CA CYS A 88 -1.38 -8.14 15.01
C CYS A 88 -2.69 -8.69 15.56
N LEU A 89 -2.75 -10.01 15.77
CA LEU A 89 -3.78 -10.67 16.55
C LEU A 89 -3.24 -11.09 17.91
N ARG A 90 -4.04 -10.91 18.95
CA ARG A 90 -3.75 -11.48 20.27
C ARG A 90 -4.37 -12.87 20.37
N SER A 91 -3.55 -13.88 20.68
CA SER A 91 -4.01 -15.25 20.89
C SER A 91 -4.75 -15.40 22.22
N ARG A 92 -5.46 -16.52 22.41
CA ARG A 92 -6.09 -16.88 23.70
C ARG A 92 -5.08 -17.12 24.83
N THR A 93 -3.80 -17.31 24.48
CA THR A 93 -2.68 -17.47 25.41
C THR A 93 -1.86 -16.18 25.53
N GLU A 94 -2.44 -15.03 25.16
CA GLU A 94 -1.85 -13.69 25.22
C GLU A 94 -0.60 -13.47 24.34
N GLN A 95 -0.33 -14.35 23.39
CA GLN A 95 0.74 -14.16 22.40
C GLN A 95 0.32 -13.16 21.32
N ILE A 96 1.25 -12.32 20.88
CA ILE A 96 1.05 -11.39 19.76
C ILE A 96 1.44 -12.12 18.47
N LEU A 97 0.50 -12.23 17.53
CA LEU A 97 0.65 -12.89 16.24
C LEU A 97 0.67 -11.84 15.13
N PRO A 98 1.85 -11.50 14.57
CA PRO A 98 1.95 -10.52 13.49
C PRO A 98 1.33 -11.07 12.20
N LEU A 99 0.55 -10.23 11.52
CA LEU A 99 -0.15 -10.56 10.27
C LEU A 99 0.34 -9.76 9.07
N GLY A 100 0.90 -8.57 9.28
CA GLY A 100 1.37 -7.71 8.21
C GLY A 100 1.64 -6.28 8.66
N ILE A 101 2.14 -5.47 7.74
CA ILE A 101 2.45 -4.06 7.97
C ILE A 101 1.30 -3.22 7.42
N VAL A 102 0.88 -2.21 8.19
CA VAL A 102 -0.11 -1.22 7.77
C VAL A 102 0.55 0.15 7.74
N ALA A 103 0.44 0.83 6.60
CA ALA A 103 0.87 2.20 6.41
C ALA A 103 -0.33 3.12 6.16
N ARG A 104 -0.35 4.30 6.80
CA ARG A 104 -1.46 5.25 6.71
C ARG A 104 -0.95 6.68 6.54
N ILE A 105 -1.72 7.48 5.79
CA ILE A 105 -1.60 8.94 5.67
C ILE A 105 -2.97 9.59 5.61
#